data_AF-A0A2S1FIM0-F1
#
_entry.id   AF-A0A2S1FIM0-F1
#
_cell.length_a   1.000
_cell.length_b   1.000
_cell.length_c   1.000
_cell.angle_alpha   90.00
_cell.angle_beta   90.00
_cell.angle_gamma   90.00
#
_symmetry.space_group_name_H-M   'P 1'
#
loop_
_entity.id
_entity.type
_entity.pdbx_description
1 polymer ?
#
loop_
_entity_poly.entity_id
_entity_poly.type
_entity_poly.pdbx_seq_one_letter_code
_entity_poly.pdbx_strand_id
1 'polypeptide(L)'
;MTALLRRVITGSAFVLIPHLCAAQHVVCGLGPPPGSSDFDSWSAKTEQQRQSLGYLLVCESFLDRYRYEAQIAGDTAVRRKLAFEPHGLDGSLFNSLEFLGSIADGFGDRGAAMYRRVFRGTEGEIITLQEFSLQGGASVRTTRDDGHLRLRGTDAQLSIVQAASGKGFAQLTWQEDSTYFEATIDRGLDSGRSKERLVATAASLPRYGQGTSKK
;
A
#
# COMPACT_ATOMS: atom_id res chain seq x y z
N MET A 1 -8.09 -3.88 80.67
CA MET A 1 -7.11 -2.87 80.21
C MET A 1 -5.89 -3.63 79.69
N THR A 2 -5.42 -3.29 78.47
CA THR A 2 -4.18 -3.74 77.77
C THR A 2 -4.15 -5.23 77.35
N ALA A 3 -3.82 -5.67 76.12
CA ALA A 3 -3.37 -5.02 74.89
C ALA A 3 -3.61 -5.94 73.66
N LEU A 4 -3.63 -5.31 72.47
CA LEU A 4 -3.61 -5.88 71.12
C LEU A 4 -2.53 -6.95 70.90
N LEU A 5 -2.84 -7.94 70.04
CA LEU A 5 -1.88 -8.46 69.06
C LEU A 5 -2.63 -9.03 67.84
N ARG A 6 -2.60 -8.25 66.75
CA ARG A 6 -3.03 -8.62 65.39
C ARG A 6 -2.13 -9.73 64.86
N ARG A 7 -2.70 -10.83 64.39
CA ARG A 7 -2.00 -11.76 63.49
C ARG A 7 -2.00 -11.19 62.08
N VAL A 8 -0.79 -11.01 61.58
CA VAL A 8 -0.44 -10.64 60.21
C VAL A 8 -0.77 -11.81 59.29
N ILE A 9 -1.66 -11.58 58.32
CA ILE A 9 -1.79 -12.43 57.14
C ILE A 9 -0.66 -12.02 56.21
N THR A 10 0.28 -12.93 55.97
CA THR A 10 1.32 -12.83 54.95
C THR A 10 0.67 -12.80 53.58
N GLY A 11 0.37 -11.60 53.09
CA GLY A 11 0.09 -11.34 51.69
C GLY A 11 1.40 -11.31 50.92
N SER A 12 1.58 -12.27 50.01
CA SER A 12 2.62 -12.23 48.99
C SER A 12 2.44 -10.95 48.17
N ALA A 13 3.31 -9.96 48.41
CA ALA A 13 3.44 -8.80 47.55
C ALA A 13 4.01 -9.28 46.22
N PHE A 14 3.15 -9.42 45.22
CA PHE A 14 3.58 -9.36 43.83
C PHE A 14 4.17 -7.97 43.62
N VAL A 15 5.49 -7.89 43.62
CA VAL A 15 6.21 -6.77 43.05
C VAL A 15 5.92 -6.82 41.55
N LEU A 16 4.89 -6.08 41.13
CA LEU A 16 4.74 -5.65 39.75
C LEU A 16 5.96 -4.79 39.46
N ILE A 17 7.00 -5.42 38.92
CA ILE A 17 8.06 -4.70 38.22
C ILE A 17 7.31 -3.96 37.10
N PRO A 18 7.26 -2.62 37.09
CA PRO A 18 6.82 -1.94 35.90
C PRO A 18 7.87 -2.31 34.85
N HIS A 19 7.50 -3.21 33.94
CA HIS A 19 8.06 -3.13 32.61
C HIS A 19 7.73 -1.72 32.16
N LEU A 20 8.73 -0.85 32.31
CA LEU A 20 8.97 0.24 31.40
C LEU A 20 8.94 -0.40 30.02
N CYS A 21 7.73 -0.55 29.47
CA CYS A 21 7.51 -0.39 28.06
C CYS A 21 8.03 1.02 27.81
N ALA A 22 9.33 1.13 27.55
CA ALA A 22 9.84 2.19 26.74
C ALA A 22 8.95 2.14 25.52
N ALA A 23 7.98 3.06 25.48
CA ALA A 23 7.28 3.39 24.26
C ALA A 23 8.42 3.72 23.31
N GLN A 24 8.80 2.74 22.50
CA GLN A 24 9.74 2.95 21.43
C GLN A 24 9.05 4.05 20.64
N HIS A 25 9.60 5.26 20.73
CA HIS A 25 9.17 6.35 19.89
C HIS A 25 9.29 5.81 18.49
N VAL A 26 8.16 5.42 17.90
CA VAL A 26 8.09 5.08 16.50
C VAL A 26 8.47 6.39 15.82
N VAL A 27 9.73 6.48 15.39
CA VAL A 27 10.21 7.60 14.59
C VAL A 27 9.52 7.44 13.26
N CYS A 28 8.30 7.96 13.21
CA CYS A 28 7.50 7.95 12.01
C CYS A 28 7.99 9.14 11.17
N GLY A 29 8.32 8.90 9.89
CA GLY A 29 8.84 9.94 8.99
C GLY A 29 9.70 9.35 7.89
N LEU A 30 10.08 10.18 6.91
CA LEU A 30 10.97 9.79 5.79
C LEU A 30 12.43 9.54 6.20
N GLY A 31 12.73 9.60 7.50
CA GLY A 31 14.07 9.53 8.03
C GLY A 31 14.84 10.85 7.87
N PRO A 32 16.11 10.88 8.30
CA PRO A 32 17.01 11.99 8.03
C PRO A 32 17.30 12.09 6.52
N PRO A 33 17.74 13.26 6.00
CA PRO A 33 17.98 13.42 4.57
C PRO A 33 19.16 12.57 4.07
N PRO A 34 19.17 12.14 2.80
CA PRO A 34 20.32 11.50 2.18
C PRO A 34 21.59 12.35 2.35
N GLY A 35 22.70 11.71 2.73
CA GLY A 35 23.99 12.37 2.97
C GLY A 35 24.19 12.95 4.37
N SER A 36 23.19 12.87 5.25
CA SER A 36 23.40 13.11 6.68
C SER A 36 24.15 11.95 7.34
N SER A 37 24.86 12.23 8.45
CA SER A 37 25.61 11.22 9.21
C SER A 37 24.77 10.04 9.70
N ASP A 38 23.47 10.30 9.91
CA ASP A 38 22.57 9.35 10.55
C ASP A 38 21.80 8.51 9.52
N PHE A 39 21.87 8.87 8.22
CA PHE A 39 21.08 8.26 7.13
C PHE A 39 21.30 6.76 7.00
N ASP A 40 22.55 6.31 6.96
CA ASP A 40 22.86 4.90 6.75
C ASP A 40 22.40 4.06 7.94
N SER A 41 22.62 4.56 9.17
CA SER A 41 22.20 3.88 10.39
C SER A 41 20.68 3.78 10.51
N TRP A 42 19.96 4.85 10.13
CA TRP A 42 18.51 4.87 10.12
C TRP A 42 17.95 3.94 9.04
N SER A 43 18.55 3.93 7.85
CA SER A 43 18.15 3.06 6.74
C SER A 43 18.33 1.59 7.07
N ALA A 44 19.49 1.22 7.65
CA ALA A 44 19.76 -0.14 8.09
C ALA A 44 18.79 -0.62 9.18
N LYS A 45 18.46 0.24 10.16
CA LYS A 45 17.48 -0.07 11.20
C LYS A 45 16.07 -0.24 10.64
N THR A 46 15.68 0.62 9.71
CA THR A 46 14.39 0.57 9.03
C THR A 46 14.24 -0.71 8.22
N GLU A 47 15.29 -1.10 7.50
CA GLU A 47 15.33 -2.35 6.75
C GLU A 47 15.27 -3.58 7.65
N GLN A 48 16.03 -3.61 8.75
CA GLN A 48 15.96 -4.70 9.72
C GLN A 48 14.56 -4.83 10.33
N GLN A 49 13.94 -3.69 10.68
CA GLN A 49 12.59 -3.67 11.21
C GLN A 49 11.58 -4.19 10.17
N ARG A 50 11.73 -3.80 8.91
CA ARG A 50 10.89 -4.29 7.81
C ARG A 50 11.02 -5.79 7.62
N GLN A 51 12.24 -6.34 7.63
CA GLN A 51 12.46 -7.79 7.52
C GLN A 51 11.83 -8.56 8.68
N SER A 52 11.86 -8.00 9.89
CA SER A 52 11.22 -8.61 11.06
C SER A 52 9.69 -8.54 11.05
N LEU A 53 9.12 -7.46 10.52
CA LEU A 53 7.67 -7.22 10.57
C LEU A 53 6.94 -7.67 9.29
N GLY A 54 7.66 -7.79 8.18
CA GLY A 54 7.09 -8.01 6.85
C GLY A 54 6.47 -6.75 6.21
N TYR A 55 6.61 -5.59 6.84
CA TYR A 55 6.10 -4.29 6.37
C TYR A 55 6.96 -3.13 6.86
N LEU A 56 6.90 -2.00 6.15
CA LEU A 56 7.53 -0.75 6.54
C LEU A 56 6.61 0.04 7.49
N LEU A 57 7.15 0.44 8.64
CA LEU A 57 6.42 1.27 9.60
C LEU A 57 6.47 2.75 9.19
N VAL A 58 5.32 3.40 9.07
CA VAL A 58 5.20 4.80 8.61
C VAL A 58 4.34 5.66 9.55
N CYS A 59 4.39 7.00 9.40
CA CYS A 59 3.41 7.87 10.06
C CYS A 59 2.01 7.65 9.46
N GLU A 60 0.97 7.86 10.25
CA GLU A 60 -0.40 7.79 9.75
C GLU A 60 -0.66 8.84 8.65
N SER A 61 -0.05 10.03 8.75
CA SER A 61 -0.12 11.06 7.71
C SER A 61 0.50 10.66 6.36
N PHE A 62 1.41 9.68 6.36
CA PHE A 62 1.92 9.11 5.11
C PHE A 62 0.79 8.42 4.33
N LEU A 63 -0.14 7.77 5.05
CA LEU A 63 -1.25 7.01 4.50
C LEU A 63 -2.34 7.90 3.89
N ASP A 64 -2.45 9.17 4.33
CA ASP A 64 -3.48 10.09 3.81
C ASP A 64 -3.30 10.37 2.31
N ARG A 65 -2.08 10.23 1.76
CA ARG A 65 -1.81 10.34 0.32
C ARG A 65 -2.45 9.24 -0.54
N TYR A 66 -2.92 8.18 0.12
CA TYR A 66 -3.55 7.02 -0.51
C TYR A 66 -5.05 6.96 -0.28
N ARG A 67 -5.64 8.01 0.32
CA ARG A 67 -7.10 8.16 0.42
C ARG A 67 -7.62 8.94 -0.78
N TYR A 68 -8.48 8.30 -1.56
CA TYR A 68 -8.88 8.77 -2.89
C TYR A 68 -10.37 9.05 -3.01
N GLU A 69 -11.18 8.67 -2.03
CA GLU A 69 -12.65 8.66 -2.10
C GLU A 69 -13.24 10.05 -2.32
N ALA A 70 -12.58 11.10 -1.83
CA ALA A 70 -13.01 12.48 -2.03
C ALA A 70 -12.71 13.04 -3.44
N GLN A 71 -11.93 12.32 -4.25
CA GLN A 71 -11.40 12.80 -5.54
C GLN A 71 -12.00 12.06 -6.75
N ILE A 72 -12.77 10.99 -6.51
CA ILE A 72 -13.32 10.16 -7.58
C ILE A 72 -14.43 10.89 -8.36
N ALA A 73 -14.42 10.70 -9.67
CA ALA A 73 -15.44 11.21 -10.59
C ALA A 73 -16.03 10.07 -11.43
N GLY A 74 -17.14 10.35 -12.12
CA GLY A 74 -17.77 9.40 -13.03
C GLY A 74 -16.85 9.01 -14.19
N ASP A 75 -16.76 7.71 -14.46
CA ASP A 75 -15.74 7.12 -15.34
C ASP A 75 -15.69 7.71 -16.75
N THR A 76 -16.85 7.84 -17.40
CA THR A 76 -16.97 8.36 -18.77
C THR A 76 -16.39 9.77 -18.88
N ALA A 77 -16.55 10.61 -17.86
CA ALA A 77 -16.00 11.96 -17.86
C ALA A 77 -14.47 11.96 -17.71
N VAL A 78 -13.94 11.01 -16.94
CA VAL A 78 -12.51 10.84 -16.69
C VAL A 78 -11.81 10.28 -17.94
N ARG A 79 -12.35 9.20 -18.53
CA ARG A 79 -11.76 8.54 -19.71
C ARG A 79 -11.61 9.47 -20.92
N ARG A 80 -12.55 10.40 -21.13
CA ARG A 80 -12.48 11.40 -22.21
C ARG A 80 -11.27 12.35 -22.10
N LYS A 81 -10.63 12.44 -20.95
CA LYS A 81 -9.46 13.30 -20.71
C LYS A 81 -8.13 12.58 -20.91
N LEU A 82 -8.15 11.26 -21.10
CA LEU A 82 -6.93 10.45 -21.14
C LEU A 82 -6.22 10.61 -22.48
N ALA A 83 -4.89 10.64 -22.42
CA ALA A 83 -4.01 10.65 -23.58
C ALA A 83 -3.72 9.23 -24.12
N PHE A 84 -4.33 8.19 -23.53
CA PHE A 84 -4.11 6.78 -23.83
C PHE A 84 -5.40 6.00 -23.60
N GLU A 85 -5.49 4.81 -24.20
CA GLU A 85 -6.60 3.89 -23.95
C GLU A 85 -6.29 3.02 -22.72
N PRO A 86 -7.13 3.06 -21.66
CA PRO A 86 -6.95 2.21 -20.49
C PRO A 86 -7.10 0.72 -20.81
N HIS A 87 -6.45 -0.10 -20.00
CA HIS A 87 -6.59 -1.54 -20.06
C HIS A 87 -8.03 -1.99 -19.73
N GLY A 88 -8.59 -2.84 -20.58
CA GLY A 88 -9.89 -3.47 -20.36
C GLY A 88 -9.88 -4.38 -19.13
N LEU A 89 -11.00 -4.43 -18.40
CA LEU A 89 -11.10 -5.27 -17.19
C LEU A 89 -11.85 -6.58 -17.42
N ASP A 90 -12.35 -6.81 -18.63
CA ASP A 90 -13.16 -7.99 -18.93
C ASP A 90 -12.42 -9.28 -18.56
N GLY A 91 -13.11 -10.14 -17.79
CA GLY A 91 -12.54 -11.39 -17.28
C GLY A 91 -11.58 -11.27 -16.09
N SER A 92 -11.26 -10.05 -15.64
CA SER A 92 -10.45 -9.84 -14.44
C SER A 92 -11.29 -9.80 -13.16
N LEU A 93 -10.65 -10.05 -12.02
CA LEU A 93 -11.26 -9.91 -10.70
C LEU A 93 -11.66 -8.46 -10.40
N PHE A 94 -10.99 -7.45 -10.99
CA PHE A 94 -11.43 -6.05 -10.86
C PHE A 94 -12.85 -5.83 -11.38
N ASN A 95 -13.23 -6.53 -12.46
CA ASN A 95 -14.57 -6.41 -13.04
C ASN A 95 -15.68 -7.04 -12.17
N SER A 96 -15.30 -7.80 -11.12
CA SER A 96 -16.23 -8.35 -10.14
C SER A 96 -16.43 -7.47 -8.90
N LEU A 97 -15.65 -6.40 -8.77
CA LEU A 97 -15.72 -5.48 -7.63
C LEU A 97 -16.72 -4.36 -7.88
N GLU A 98 -17.24 -3.76 -6.80
CA GLU A 98 -18.08 -2.57 -6.91
C GLU A 98 -17.20 -1.40 -7.36
N PHE A 99 -17.43 -0.91 -8.58
CA PHE A 99 -16.71 0.25 -9.10
C PHE A 99 -17.26 1.55 -8.50
N LEU A 100 -16.39 2.33 -7.85
CA LEU A 100 -16.75 3.56 -7.15
C LEU A 100 -16.55 4.80 -8.00
N GLY A 101 -15.59 4.77 -8.93
CA GLY A 101 -15.26 5.89 -9.81
C GLY A 101 -13.80 5.90 -10.24
N SER A 102 -13.42 6.96 -10.93
CA SER A 102 -12.09 7.12 -11.52
C SER A 102 -11.48 8.48 -11.24
N ILE A 103 -10.16 8.54 -11.34
CA ILE A 103 -9.32 9.73 -11.23
C ILE A 103 -8.41 9.74 -12.45
N ALA A 104 -8.18 10.91 -13.03
CA ALA A 104 -7.16 11.09 -14.05
C ALA A 104 -6.26 12.25 -13.66
N ASP A 105 -4.96 12.08 -13.91
CA ASP A 105 -3.96 13.10 -13.66
C ASP A 105 -3.00 13.19 -14.85
N GLY A 106 -2.46 14.38 -15.10
CA GLY A 106 -1.77 14.71 -16.33
C GLY A 106 -0.53 15.55 -16.11
N PHE A 107 0.43 15.34 -16.99
CA PHE A 107 1.58 16.22 -17.16
C PHE A 107 1.41 16.98 -18.48
N GLY A 108 0.92 18.22 -18.41
CA GLY A 108 0.81 19.13 -19.55
C GLY A 108 -0.42 18.95 -20.44
N ASP A 109 -0.35 19.49 -21.65
CA ASP A 109 -1.53 19.79 -22.49
C ASP A 109 -2.05 18.62 -23.33
N ARG A 110 -1.39 17.45 -23.29
CA ARG A 110 -1.71 16.29 -24.16
C ARG A 110 -2.84 15.40 -23.62
N GLY A 111 -3.44 15.78 -22.50
CA GLY A 111 -4.38 14.95 -21.74
C GLY A 111 -3.70 14.24 -20.58
N ALA A 112 -4.51 13.58 -19.77
CA ALA A 112 -4.04 12.87 -18.58
C ALA A 112 -3.24 11.61 -18.97
N ALA A 113 -2.05 11.49 -18.39
CA ALA A 113 -1.14 10.36 -18.58
C ALA A 113 -1.32 9.27 -17.51
N MET A 114 -2.08 9.58 -16.46
CA MET A 114 -2.44 8.69 -15.37
C MET A 114 -3.95 8.46 -15.36
N TYR A 115 -4.34 7.22 -15.12
CA TYR A 115 -5.71 6.82 -14.91
C TYR A 115 -5.79 5.88 -13.72
N ARG A 116 -6.57 6.23 -12.70
CA ARG A 116 -6.80 5.41 -11.51
C ARG A 116 -8.27 5.07 -11.41
N ARG A 117 -8.57 3.78 -11.27
CA ARG A 117 -9.90 3.25 -10.98
C ARG A 117 -9.96 2.84 -9.52
N VAL A 118 -11.07 3.15 -8.87
CA VAL A 118 -11.29 2.89 -7.45
C VAL A 118 -12.48 1.95 -7.30
N PHE A 119 -12.28 0.89 -6.50
CA PHE A 119 -13.24 -0.18 -6.30
C PHE A 119 -13.43 -0.42 -4.80
N ARG A 120 -14.63 -0.88 -4.43
CA ARG A 120 -14.86 -1.49 -3.13
C ARG A 120 -14.72 -3.00 -3.26
N GLY A 121 -13.83 -3.55 -2.43
CA GLY A 121 -13.63 -4.97 -2.25
C GLY A 121 -14.76 -5.62 -1.47
N THR A 122 -14.76 -6.96 -1.46
CA THR A 122 -15.85 -7.75 -0.85
C THR A 122 -15.87 -7.68 0.67
N GLU A 123 -14.79 -7.24 1.30
CA GLU A 123 -14.73 -7.05 2.74
C GLU A 123 -14.78 -5.54 3.12
N GLY A 124 -15.16 -4.69 2.16
CA GLY A 124 -15.35 -3.25 2.37
C GLY A 124 -14.07 -2.41 2.23
N GLU A 125 -12.93 -3.03 1.97
CA GLU A 125 -11.69 -2.34 1.65
C GLU A 125 -11.76 -1.59 0.31
N ILE A 126 -10.98 -0.54 0.15
CA ILE A 126 -10.75 0.15 -1.10
C ILE A 126 -9.59 -0.51 -1.83
N ILE A 127 -9.85 -0.90 -3.07
CA ILE A 127 -8.87 -1.42 -4.01
C ILE A 127 -8.73 -0.40 -5.14
N THR A 128 -7.50 -0.08 -5.54
CA THR A 128 -7.27 0.78 -6.71
C THR A 128 -6.45 0.07 -7.77
N LEU A 129 -6.69 0.44 -9.02
CA LEU A 129 -5.86 0.11 -10.17
C LEU A 129 -5.49 1.41 -10.88
N GLN A 130 -4.22 1.74 -10.85
CA GLN A 130 -3.64 2.86 -11.57
C GLN A 130 -2.83 2.37 -12.76
N GLU A 131 -2.98 3.09 -13.86
CA GLU A 131 -2.23 2.96 -15.09
C GLU A 131 -1.57 4.29 -15.40
N PHE A 132 -0.33 4.22 -15.84
CA PHE A 132 0.45 5.37 -16.23
C PHE A 132 1.14 5.11 -17.58
N SER A 133 0.84 5.94 -18.58
CA SER A 133 1.45 5.83 -19.90
C SER A 133 2.86 6.40 -19.92
N LEU A 134 3.84 5.57 -20.30
CA LEU A 134 5.25 5.93 -20.44
C LEU A 134 5.60 6.43 -21.85
N GLN A 135 4.65 6.45 -22.78
CA GLN A 135 4.87 6.86 -24.17
C GLN A 135 5.36 8.32 -24.32
N GLY A 136 5.18 9.15 -23.29
CA GLY A 136 5.68 10.52 -23.21
C GLY A 136 7.14 10.69 -22.75
N GLY A 137 7.90 9.62 -22.57
CA GLY A 137 9.29 9.68 -22.08
C GLY A 137 9.42 9.74 -20.55
N ALA A 138 8.33 9.45 -19.84
CA ALA A 138 8.37 9.28 -18.40
C ALA A 138 9.13 7.99 -18.05
N SER A 139 9.98 8.05 -17.03
CA SER A 139 10.57 6.87 -16.41
C SER A 139 10.00 6.73 -15.02
N VAL A 140 9.52 5.53 -14.69
CA VAL A 140 9.18 5.20 -13.31
C VAL A 140 10.38 4.49 -12.72
N ARG A 141 10.96 5.09 -11.68
CA ARG A 141 12.05 4.48 -10.94
C ARG A 141 11.43 3.58 -9.88
N THR A 142 11.43 2.27 -10.11
CA THR A 142 11.17 1.29 -9.06
C THR A 142 12.36 1.32 -8.10
N THR A 143 12.13 1.73 -6.86
CA THR A 143 13.14 1.67 -5.80
C THR A 143 13.44 0.20 -5.52
N ARG A 144 14.73 -0.17 -5.53
CA ARG A 144 15.21 -1.55 -5.72
C ARG A 144 14.97 -2.52 -4.54
N ASP A 145 14.23 -2.14 -3.51
CA ASP A 145 14.39 -2.76 -2.18
C ASP A 145 13.21 -3.62 -1.68
N ASP A 146 12.16 -3.84 -2.48
CA ASP A 146 11.00 -4.62 -2.05
C ASP A 146 10.85 -5.97 -2.74
N GLY A 147 10.15 -6.90 -2.06
CA GLY A 147 10.01 -8.30 -2.43
C GLY A 147 9.62 -8.48 -3.91
N HIS A 148 10.60 -8.86 -4.71
CA HIS A 148 10.40 -9.17 -6.11
C HIS A 148 9.50 -10.39 -6.24
N LEU A 149 8.48 -10.26 -7.08
CA LEU A 149 7.64 -11.37 -7.49
C LEU A 149 7.42 -11.32 -8.99
N ARG A 150 7.03 -12.46 -9.57
CA ARG A 150 6.67 -12.54 -10.98
C ARG A 150 5.16 -12.44 -11.12
N LEU A 151 4.68 -11.38 -11.77
CA LEU A 151 3.27 -11.24 -12.15
C LEU A 151 3.14 -11.57 -13.63
N ARG A 152 2.51 -12.70 -13.97
CA ARG A 152 2.33 -13.17 -15.36
C ARG A 152 3.63 -13.23 -16.20
N GLY A 153 4.78 -13.40 -15.56
CA GLY A 153 6.10 -13.43 -16.22
C GLY A 153 6.85 -12.09 -16.24
N THR A 154 6.23 -11.02 -15.74
CA THR A 154 6.82 -9.70 -15.59
C THR A 154 7.33 -9.51 -14.16
N ASP A 155 8.43 -8.77 -13.98
CA ASP A 155 8.87 -8.37 -12.64
C ASP A 155 7.87 -7.40 -12.02
N ALA A 156 7.44 -7.73 -10.82
CA ALA A 156 6.56 -6.91 -10.01
C ALA A 156 7.19 -6.69 -8.63
N GLN A 157 6.87 -5.55 -8.05
CA GLN A 157 7.36 -5.12 -6.76
C GLN A 157 6.19 -4.94 -5.80
N LEU A 158 6.26 -5.63 -4.66
CA LEU A 158 5.26 -5.53 -3.60
C LEU A 158 5.82 -4.74 -2.42
N SER A 159 5.25 -3.58 -2.18
CA SER A 159 5.54 -2.74 -1.02
C SER A 159 4.37 -2.81 -0.05
N ILE A 160 4.69 -2.90 1.24
CA ILE A 160 3.69 -3.04 2.28
C ILE A 160 4.03 -2.04 3.38
N VAL A 161 3.10 -1.14 3.70
CA VAL A 161 3.30 -0.11 4.73
C VAL A 161 2.17 -0.13 5.75
N GLN A 162 2.52 0.14 7.01
CA GLN A 162 1.55 0.20 8.10
C GLN A 162 1.96 1.26 9.11
N ALA A 163 0.98 1.96 9.69
CA ALA A 163 1.16 2.85 10.81
C ALA A 163 1.04 2.08 12.14
N ALA A 164 1.53 2.68 13.22
CA ALA A 164 1.41 2.09 14.56
C ALA A 164 -0.04 1.83 15.00
N SER A 165 -1.02 2.55 14.42
CA SER A 165 -2.45 2.33 14.65
C SER A 165 -3.00 1.05 13.99
N GLY A 166 -2.20 0.35 13.19
CA GLY A 166 -2.61 -0.84 12.44
C GLY A 166 -3.17 -0.54 11.04
N LYS A 167 -3.48 0.72 10.73
CA LYS A 167 -3.87 1.13 9.38
C LYS A 167 -2.68 0.99 8.42
N GLY A 168 -2.93 0.56 7.20
CA GLY A 168 -1.87 0.36 6.22
C GLY A 168 -2.44 0.11 4.83
N PHE A 169 -1.54 -0.05 3.86
CA PHE A 169 -1.89 -0.55 2.55
C PHE A 169 -0.79 -1.46 2.01
N ALA A 170 -1.18 -2.35 1.11
CA ALA A 170 -0.24 -3.04 0.23
C ALA A 170 -0.34 -2.44 -1.17
N GLN A 171 0.81 -2.33 -1.83
CA GLN A 171 0.96 -1.78 -3.17
C GLN A 171 1.77 -2.75 -4.01
N LEU A 172 1.22 -3.10 -5.17
CA LEU A 172 1.89 -3.93 -6.16
C LEU A 172 2.10 -3.10 -7.41
N THR A 173 3.34 -3.03 -7.88
CA THR A 173 3.71 -2.26 -9.06
C THR A 173 4.38 -3.16 -10.09
N TRP A 174 4.10 -2.95 -11.36
CA TRP A 174 4.71 -3.68 -12.46
C TRP A 174 4.62 -2.86 -13.75
N GLN A 175 5.35 -3.27 -14.79
CA GLN A 175 5.32 -2.61 -16.09
C GLN A 175 5.06 -3.64 -17.19
N GLU A 176 4.07 -3.38 -18.04
CA GLU A 176 3.89 -4.12 -19.30
C GLU A 176 4.03 -3.14 -20.46
N ASP A 177 4.93 -3.45 -21.40
CA ASP A 177 5.28 -2.59 -22.53
C ASP A 177 5.59 -1.13 -22.11
N SER A 178 4.74 -0.20 -22.54
CA SER A 178 4.84 1.24 -22.28
C SER A 178 3.85 1.72 -21.21
N THR A 179 3.32 0.81 -20.40
CA THR A 179 2.36 1.12 -19.34
C THR A 179 2.89 0.65 -17.99
N TYR A 180 3.01 1.59 -17.06
CA TYR A 180 3.25 1.28 -15.66
C TYR A 180 1.93 1.07 -14.93
N PHE A 181 1.86 0.04 -14.10
CA PHE A 181 0.70 -0.31 -13.31
C PHE A 181 1.01 -0.24 -11.82
N GLU A 182 0.01 0.17 -11.07
CA GLU A 182 0.00 0.13 -9.61
C GLU A 182 -1.37 -0.36 -9.14
N ALA A 183 -1.39 -1.40 -8.32
CA ALA A 183 -2.59 -1.84 -7.63
C ALA A 183 -2.39 -1.64 -6.12
N THR A 184 -3.42 -1.15 -5.42
CA THR A 184 -3.37 -0.98 -3.96
C THR A 184 -4.59 -1.55 -3.25
N ILE A 185 -4.44 -1.88 -1.96
CA ILE A 185 -5.51 -2.31 -1.06
C ILE A 185 -5.32 -1.65 0.31
N ASP A 186 -6.32 -0.93 0.80
CA ASP A 186 -6.23 -0.05 1.99
C ASP A 186 -6.52 -0.74 3.34
N ARG A 187 -6.09 -1.99 3.50
CA ARG A 187 -6.26 -2.71 4.76
C ARG A 187 -4.96 -2.92 5.52
N GLY A 188 -5.07 -2.68 6.84
CA GLY A 188 -4.11 -3.10 7.85
C GLY A 188 -3.79 -4.58 7.74
N LEU A 189 -2.52 -4.92 7.93
CA LEU A 189 -1.92 -6.17 7.49
C LEU A 189 -1.98 -7.23 8.57
N ASP A 190 -3.14 -7.86 8.73
CA ASP A 190 -3.11 -9.29 8.99
C ASP A 190 -2.49 -9.96 7.74
N SER A 191 -1.16 -10.08 7.79
CA SER A 191 -0.18 -9.84 6.72
C SER A 191 -0.07 -10.89 5.61
N GLY A 192 -1.00 -11.84 5.52
CA GLY A 192 -1.06 -12.83 4.44
C GLY A 192 -2.16 -12.55 3.42
N ARG A 193 -3.40 -12.36 3.91
CA ARG A 193 -4.59 -12.36 3.04
C ARG A 193 -4.67 -11.14 2.12
N SER A 194 -4.38 -9.94 2.63
CA SER A 194 -4.41 -8.71 1.80
C SER A 194 -3.37 -8.76 0.68
N LYS A 195 -2.18 -9.28 0.98
CA LYS A 195 -1.11 -9.51 0.00
C LYS A 195 -1.55 -10.49 -1.07
N GLU A 196 -2.01 -11.68 -0.68
CA GLU A 196 -2.45 -12.73 -1.62
C GLU A 196 -3.59 -12.24 -2.51
N ARG A 197 -4.57 -11.56 -1.91
CA ARG A 197 -5.69 -10.95 -2.63
C ARG A 197 -5.22 -9.89 -3.62
N LEU A 198 -4.33 -9.00 -3.23
CA LEU A 198 -3.80 -7.97 -4.12
C LEU A 198 -3.07 -8.59 -5.31
N VAL A 199 -2.19 -9.57 -5.05
CA VAL A 199 -1.46 -10.29 -6.09
C VAL A 199 -2.43 -11.03 -7.02
N ALA A 200 -3.42 -11.76 -6.48
CA ALA A 200 -4.41 -12.46 -7.29
C ALA A 200 -5.26 -11.50 -8.14
N THR A 201 -5.70 -10.39 -7.56
CA THR A 201 -6.50 -9.36 -8.24
C THR A 201 -5.69 -8.73 -9.38
N ALA A 202 -4.45 -8.33 -9.10
CA ALA A 202 -3.55 -7.81 -10.13
C ALA A 202 -3.25 -8.85 -11.20
N ALA A 203 -2.99 -10.11 -10.84
CA ALA A 203 -2.68 -11.23 -11.74
C ALA A 203 -3.82 -11.56 -12.71
N SER A 204 -5.06 -11.30 -12.29
CA SER A 204 -6.26 -11.56 -13.09
C SER A 204 -6.46 -10.60 -14.28
N LEU A 205 -5.71 -9.49 -14.34
CA LEU A 205 -5.78 -8.61 -15.49
C LEU A 205 -5.39 -9.36 -16.78
N PRO A 206 -6.12 -9.12 -17.88
CA PRO A 206 -5.69 -9.61 -19.18
C PRO A 206 -4.28 -9.07 -19.51
N ARG A 207 -3.56 -9.75 -20.41
CA ARG A 207 -2.30 -9.21 -20.89
C ARG A 207 -2.56 -8.01 -21.80
N TYR A 208 -1.75 -6.96 -21.66
CA TYR A 208 -1.82 -5.80 -22.55
C TYR A 208 -1.75 -6.25 -24.03
N GLY A 209 -2.66 -5.73 -24.87
CA GLY A 209 -2.74 -6.08 -26.29
C GLY A 209 -3.46 -7.38 -26.67
N GLN A 210 -3.92 -8.22 -25.73
CA GLN A 210 -4.71 -9.43 -26.05
C GLN A 210 -6.23 -9.24 -25.98
N GLY A 211 -6.69 -7.99 -25.78
CA GLY A 211 -8.08 -7.65 -25.52
C GLY A 211 -8.92 -7.22 -26.72
N THR A 212 -8.58 -7.54 -27.96
CA THR A 212 -9.51 -7.39 -29.10
C THR A 212 -9.21 -8.39 -30.22
N SER A 213 -9.59 -9.64 -30.04
CA SER A 213 -9.99 -10.47 -31.18
C SER A 213 -11.47 -10.79 -30.99
N LYS A 214 -12.32 -9.82 -31.36
CA LYS A 214 -13.75 -10.12 -31.57
C LYS A 214 -13.84 -10.86 -32.90
N LYS A 215 -14.25 -12.13 -32.83
CA LYS A 215 -14.95 -12.80 -33.94
C LYS A 215 -16.29 -12.10 -34.19
#